data_AF-A0A9P4DHL5-F1
#
_entry.id   AF-A0A9P4DHL5-F1
#
_cell.length_a   1.000
_cell.length_b   1.000
_cell.length_c   1.000
_cell.angle_alpha   90.00
_cell.angle_beta   90.00
_cell.angle_gamma   90.00
#
_symmetry.space_group_name_H-M   'P 1'
#
loop_
_entity.id
_entity.type
_entity.pdbx_description
1 polymer ?
#
loop_
_entity_poly.entity_id
_entity_poly.type
_entity_poly.pdbx_seq_one_letter_code
_entity_poly.pdbx_strand_id
1 'polypeptide(L)'
;MLFEKLRKILFGVICFLFFSFFSFKIPALKNVFLLLGGYLFIYFSIFSFIELIADNISSFHQRNNKRGLQKQPVKYFIENKHDVIYSYKIIFNVGYAIIVFLVLKSEGL
;
A
#
# COMPACT_ATOMS: atom_id res chain seq x y z
N MET A 1 7.90 -4.12 14.78
CA MET A 1 6.59 -3.98 14.11
C MET A 1 6.15 -2.51 13.89
N LEU A 2 5.81 -1.70 14.91
CA LEU A 2 5.37 -0.31 14.70
C LEU A 2 6.43 0.54 13.97
N PHE A 3 7.65 0.57 14.50
CA PHE A 3 8.77 1.33 13.94
C PHE A 3 9.11 0.92 12.50
N GLU A 4 9.05 -0.38 12.19
CA GLU A 4 9.29 -0.89 10.83
C GLU A 4 8.22 -0.43 9.84
N LYS A 5 6.95 -0.42 10.25
CA LYS A 5 5.84 0.08 9.43
C LYS A 5 5.98 1.59 9.20
N LEU A 6 6.30 2.36 10.23
CA LEU A 6 6.59 3.79 10.10
C LEU A 6 7.76 4.07 9.14
N ARG A 7 8.83 3.28 9.23
CA ARG A 7 9.97 3.37 8.30
C ARG A 7 9.56 3.10 6.85
N LYS A 8 8.72 2.08 6.60
CA LYS A 8 8.16 1.79 5.27
C LYS A 8 7.29 2.95 4.76
N ILE A 9 6.47 3.53 5.63
CA ILE A 9 5.64 4.69 5.28
C ILE A 9 6.51 5.86 4.87
N LEU A 10 7.50 6.21 5.68
CA LEU A 10 8.43 7.29 5.37
C LEU A 10 9.19 7.02 4.07
N PHE A 11 9.66 5.80 3.87
CA PHE A 11 10.33 5.39 2.64
C PHE A 11 9.45 5.61 1.40
N GLY A 12 8.21 5.14 1.40
CA GLY A 12 7.30 5.34 0.26
C GLY A 12 7.01 6.81 -0.02
N VAL A 13 6.88 7.65 1.02
CA VAL A 13 6.72 9.11 0.87
C VAL A 13 7.97 9.74 0.24
N ILE A 14 9.15 9.37 0.72
CA ILE A 14 10.43 9.87 0.18
C ILE A 14 10.58 9.46 -1.28
N CYS A 15 10.29 8.20 -1.63
CA CYS A 15 10.31 7.72 -3.01
C CYS A 15 9.34 8.53 -3.89
N PHE A 16 8.12 8.78 -3.43
CA PHE A 16 7.15 9.56 -4.19
C PHE A 16 7.65 10.97 -4.49
N LEU A 17 8.17 11.68 -3.48
CA LEU A 17 8.71 13.02 -3.63
C LEU A 17 9.92 13.03 -4.58
N PHE A 18 10.82 12.05 -4.41
CA PHE A 18 11.99 11.88 -5.27
C PHE A 18 11.59 11.68 -6.73
N PHE A 19 10.73 10.71 -7.04
CA PHE A 19 10.31 10.44 -8.41
C PHE A 19 9.44 11.55 -9.00
N SER A 20 8.63 12.23 -8.18
CA SER A 20 7.91 13.42 -8.61
C SER A 20 8.88 14.52 -9.03
N PHE A 21 9.93 14.79 -8.25
CA PHE A 21 10.98 15.75 -8.61
C PHE A 21 11.67 15.38 -9.94
N PHE A 22 12.05 14.11 -10.12
CA PHE A 22 12.62 13.64 -11.39
C PHE A 22 11.66 13.79 -12.57
N SER A 23 10.37 13.55 -12.38
CA SER A 23 9.34 13.73 -13.41
C SER A 23 9.25 15.17 -13.91
N PHE A 24 9.51 16.16 -13.04
CA PHE A 24 9.58 17.57 -13.43
C PHE A 24 10.87 17.92 -14.18
N LYS A 25 11.99 17.25 -13.85
CA LYS A 25 13.31 17.50 -14.45
C LYS A 25 13.49 16.82 -15.81
N ILE A 26 12.82 15.68 -16.04
CA ILE A 26 12.93 14.90 -17.28
C ILE A 26 11.52 14.74 -17.88
N PRO A 27 11.01 15.77 -18.62
CA PRO A 27 9.65 15.76 -19.14
C PRO A 27 9.34 14.57 -20.06
N ALA A 28 10.34 14.09 -20.80
CA ALA A 28 10.20 12.96 -21.72
C ALA A 28 9.80 11.64 -21.04
N LEU A 29 10.08 11.48 -19.73
CA LEU A 29 9.74 10.28 -18.94
C LEU A 29 8.82 10.61 -17.77
N LYS A 30 8.13 11.76 -17.83
CA LYS A 30 7.33 12.28 -16.72
C LYS A 30 6.33 11.25 -16.20
N ASN A 31 5.57 10.63 -17.08
CA ASN A 31 4.51 9.69 -16.71
C ASN A 31 5.08 8.40 -16.13
N VAL A 32 6.18 7.89 -16.69
CA VAL A 32 6.89 6.72 -16.16
C VAL A 32 7.38 6.98 -14.72
N PHE A 33 8.01 8.13 -14.47
CA PHE A 33 8.47 8.49 -13.12
C PHE A 33 7.31 8.70 -12.14
N LEU A 34 6.22 9.36 -12.56
CA LEU A 34 5.03 9.53 -11.71
C LEU A 34 4.37 8.19 -11.38
N LEU A 35 4.26 7.28 -12.36
CA LEU A 35 3.71 5.93 -12.15
C LEU A 35 4.60 5.12 -11.20
N LEU A 36 5.92 5.17 -11.35
CA LEU A 36 6.85 4.48 -10.47
C LEU A 36 6.79 5.05 -9.04
N GLY A 37 6.79 6.38 -8.91
CA GLY A 37 6.64 7.05 -7.61
C GLY A 37 5.32 6.69 -6.94
N GLY A 38 4.21 6.75 -7.68
CA GLY A 38 2.87 6.39 -7.19
C GLY A 38 2.78 4.93 -6.75
N TYR A 39 3.40 4.02 -7.50
CA TYR A 39 3.47 2.61 -7.12
C TYR A 39 4.21 2.41 -5.80
N LEU A 40 5.41 2.96 -5.67
CA LEU A 40 6.21 2.83 -4.45
C LEU A 40 5.50 3.46 -3.26
N PHE A 41 4.81 4.58 -3.45
CA PHE A 41 4.00 5.22 -2.42
C PHE A 41 2.88 4.31 -1.92
N ILE A 42 2.04 3.79 -2.83
CA ILE A 42 0.93 2.93 -2.45
C ILE A 42 1.46 1.63 -1.81
N TYR A 43 2.48 1.03 -2.43
CA TYR A 43 3.05 -0.23 -1.99
C TYR A 43 3.67 -0.15 -0.58
N PHE A 44 4.51 0.87 -0.33
CA PHE A 44 5.24 0.98 0.92
C PHE A 44 4.52 1.83 1.98
N SER A 45 3.80 2.88 1.60
CA SER A 45 3.11 3.75 2.55
C SER A 45 1.68 3.31 2.81
N ILE A 46 0.82 3.22 1.79
CA ILE A 46 -0.60 2.96 2.00
C ILE A 46 -0.83 1.58 2.60
N PHE A 47 -0.21 0.52 2.07
CA PHE A 47 -0.36 -0.81 2.67
C PHE A 47 0.20 -0.91 4.09
N SER A 48 1.37 -0.31 4.37
CA SER A 48 1.92 -0.31 5.74
C SER A 48 1.02 0.46 6.72
N PHE A 49 0.34 1.50 6.24
CA PHE A 49 -0.63 2.25 7.03
C PHE A 49 -1.91 1.44 7.30
N ILE A 50 -2.45 0.75 6.28
CA ILE A 50 -3.58 -0.18 6.43
C ILE A 50 -3.23 -1.28 7.44
N GLU A 51 -2.05 -1.88 7.32
CA GLU A 51 -1.56 -2.89 8.28
C GLU A 51 -1.44 -2.34 9.71
N LEU A 52 -1.11 -1.07 9.88
CA LEU A 52 -1.01 -0.43 11.20
C LEU A 52 -2.41 -0.19 11.81
N ILE A 53 -3.37 0.26 10.99
CA ILE A 53 -4.77 0.38 11.41
C ILE A 53 -5.35 -0.99 11.78
N ALA A 54 -5.14 -2.02 10.95
CA ALA A 54 -5.64 -3.36 11.20
C ALA A 54 -5.08 -3.95 12.50
N ASP A 55 -3.80 -3.74 12.79
CA ASP A 55 -3.19 -4.15 14.06
C ASP A 55 -3.75 -3.40 15.25
N ASN A 56 -3.98 -2.09 15.13
CA ASN A 56 -4.60 -1.30 16.19
C ASN A 56 -6.03 -1.74 16.49
N ILE A 57 -6.85 -1.98 15.45
CA ILE A 57 -8.22 -2.51 15.59
C ILE A 57 -8.18 -3.89 16.26
N SER A 58 -7.33 -4.79 15.78
CA SER A 58 -7.13 -6.12 16.36
C SER A 58 -6.76 -6.03 17.84
N SER A 59 -5.82 -5.16 18.20
CA SER A 59 -5.33 -4.98 19.57
C SER A 59 -6.41 -4.37 20.48
N PHE A 60 -7.19 -3.41 19.97
CA PHE A 60 -8.32 -2.84 20.69
C PHE A 60 -9.37 -3.90 21.03
N HIS A 61 -9.76 -4.73 20.06
CA HIS A 61 -10.74 -5.79 20.30
C HIS A 61 -10.21 -6.87 21.25
N GLN A 62 -8.93 -7.25 21.14
CA GLN A 62 -8.29 -8.20 22.06
C GLN A 62 -8.18 -7.69 23.49
N ARG A 63 -7.94 -6.38 23.67
CA ARG A 63 -7.82 -5.78 25.00
C ARG A 63 -9.18 -5.50 25.64
N ASN A 64 -10.10 -4.91 24.89
CA ASN A 64 -11.33 -4.30 25.44
C ASN A 64 -12.61 -5.07 25.11
N ASN A 65 -12.61 -5.97 24.13
CA ASN A 65 -13.82 -6.64 23.66
C ASN A 65 -13.62 -8.16 23.47
N LYS A 66 -13.04 -8.82 24.49
CA LYS A 66 -12.81 -10.28 24.50
C LYS A 66 -14.08 -11.11 24.31
N ARG A 67 -15.24 -10.63 24.80
CA ARG A 67 -16.54 -11.31 24.64
C ARG A 67 -17.13 -11.15 23.24
N GLY A 68 -16.88 -10.03 22.55
CA GLY A 68 -17.33 -9.80 21.17
C GLY A 68 -16.43 -10.41 20.10
N LEU A 69 -15.19 -10.77 20.46
CA LEU A 69 -14.18 -11.37 19.59
C LEU A 69 -14.61 -12.70 18.95
N GLN A 70 -15.50 -13.45 19.60
CA GLN A 70 -16.03 -14.70 19.06
C GLN A 70 -17.21 -14.52 18.10
N LYS A 71 -17.80 -13.31 18.04
CA LYS A 71 -18.87 -13.01 17.10
C LYS A 71 -18.26 -12.75 15.73
N GLN A 72 -18.76 -13.46 14.70
CA GLN A 72 -18.52 -13.04 13.32
C GLN A 72 -19.23 -11.68 13.11
N PRO A 73 -18.65 -10.71 12.39
CA PRO A 73 -17.51 -10.80 11.46
C PRO A 73 -16.11 -10.47 12.04
N VAL A 74 -16.04 -10.01 13.28
CA VAL A 74 -14.79 -9.50 13.89
C VAL A 74 -13.74 -10.61 14.03
N LYS A 75 -14.17 -11.83 14.39
CA LYS A 75 -13.30 -13.01 14.49
C LYS A 75 -12.55 -13.28 13.18
N TYR A 76 -13.31 -13.34 12.08
CA TYR A 76 -12.78 -13.64 10.75
C TYR A 76 -11.76 -12.58 10.30
N PHE A 77 -12.07 -11.29 10.53
CA PHE A 77 -11.15 -10.20 10.21
C PHE A 77 -9.82 -10.30 10.97
N ILE A 78 -9.86 -10.61 12.27
CA ILE A 78 -8.64 -10.69 13.10
C ILE A 78 -7.78 -11.89 12.70
N GLU A 79 -8.40 -13.04 12.39
CA GLU A 79 -7.70 -14.26 11.99
C GLU A 79 -7.07 -14.13 10.59
N ASN A 80 -7.75 -13.46 9.65
CA ASN A 80 -7.34 -13.40 8.24
C ASN A 80 -6.79 -12.03 7.79
N LYS A 81 -6.52 -11.09 8.71
CA LYS A 81 -6.10 -9.71 8.37
C LYS A 81 -4.89 -9.67 7.44
N HIS A 82 -3.92 -10.57 7.63
CA HIS A 82 -2.71 -10.61 6.82
C HIS A 82 -2.99 -11.14 5.40
N ASP A 83 -3.84 -12.15 5.27
CA ASP A 83 -4.21 -12.73 3.98
C ASP A 83 -5.06 -11.77 3.15
N VAL A 84 -5.97 -11.03 3.79
CA VAL A 84 -6.76 -9.99 3.14
C VAL A 84 -5.85 -8.89 2.60
N ILE A 85 -4.90 -8.40 3.40
CA ILE A 85 -3.94 -7.37 2.96
C ILE A 85 -3.04 -7.88 1.85
N TYR A 86 -2.58 -9.13 1.95
CA TYR A 86 -1.77 -9.76 0.91
C TYR A 86 -2.53 -9.89 -0.42
N SER A 87 -3.80 -10.29 -0.37
CA SER A 87 -4.67 -10.38 -1.54
C SER A 87 -4.83 -9.01 -2.22
N TYR A 88 -5.03 -7.95 -1.44
CA TYR A 88 -5.07 -6.59 -2.00
C TYR A 88 -3.75 -6.17 -2.64
N LYS A 89 -2.59 -6.57 -2.10
CA LYS A 89 -1.28 -6.31 -2.72
C LYS A 89 -1.12 -7.01 -4.07
N ILE A 90 -1.59 -8.26 -4.18
CA ILE A 90 -1.58 -8.98 -5.46
C ILE A 90 -2.43 -8.25 -6.50
N ILE A 91 -3.69 -7.93 -6.16
CA ILE A 91 -4.60 -7.22 -7.06
C ILE A 91 -3.99 -5.88 -7.46
N PHE A 92 -3.40 -5.16 -6.52
CA PHE A 92 -2.71 -3.91 -6.79
C PHE A 92 -1.54 -4.07 -7.77
N ASN A 93 -0.68 -5.07 -7.57
CA ASN A 93 0.46 -5.31 -8.46
C ASN A 93 0.02 -5.68 -9.88
N VAL A 94 -1.00 -6.54 -10.02
CA VAL A 94 -1.57 -6.91 -11.32
C VAL A 94 -2.19 -5.68 -12.00
N GLY A 95 -3.01 -4.92 -11.26
CA GLY A 95 -3.63 -3.70 -11.78
C GLY A 95 -2.59 -2.65 -12.19
N TYR A 96 -1.52 -2.50 -11.41
CA TYR A 96 -0.42 -1.61 -11.73
C TYR A 96 0.29 -2.02 -13.03
N ALA A 97 0.62 -3.31 -13.19
CA ALA A 97 1.26 -3.80 -14.40
C ALA A 97 0.41 -3.53 -15.66
N ILE A 98 -0.92 -3.69 -15.56
CA ILE A 98 -1.84 -3.36 -16.64
C ILE A 98 -1.81 -1.86 -16.95
N ILE A 99 -1.89 -0.99 -15.94
CA ILE A 99 -1.86 0.47 -16.12
C ILE A 99 -0.55 0.91 -16.77
N VAL A 100 0.60 0.41 -16.29
CA VAL A 100 1.91 0.72 -16.86
C VAL A 100 1.98 0.30 -18.33
N PHE A 101 1.54 -0.92 -18.64
CA PHE A 101 1.51 -1.42 -20.02
C PHE A 101 0.66 -0.53 -20.94
N LEU A 102 -0.53 -0.10 -20.47
CA LEU A 102 -1.41 0.78 -21.25
C LEU A 102 -0.80 2.17 -21.47
N VAL A 103 -0.13 2.73 -20.46
CA VAL A 103 0.52 4.04 -20.56
C VAL A 103 1.72 3.99 -21.51
N LEU A 104 2.61 3.00 -21.38
CA LEU A 104 3.75 2.83 -22.29
C LEU A 104 3.28 2.68 -23.73
N LYS A 105 2.28 1.83 -23.97
CA LYS A 105 1.67 1.66 -25.30
C LYS A 105 1.10 2.96 -25.85
N SER A 106 0.47 3.78 -25.01
CA SER A 106 -0.08 5.09 -25.42
C SER A 106 0.99 6.12 -25.76
N GLU A 107 2.18 5.98 -25.17
CA GLU A 107 3.34 6.85 -25.38
C GLU A 107 4.23 6.41 -26.55
N GLY A 108 3.90 5.28 -27.19
CA GLY A 108 4.65 4.73 -28.33
C GLY A 108 5.95 4.02 -27.92
N LEU A 109 6.06 3.62 -26.64
CA LEU A 109 7.15 2.81 -26.08
C LEU A 109 6.77 1.33 -25.97
#